data_AF-L7UBM8-F1
#
_entry.id   AF-L7UBM8-F1
#
_cell.length_a   1.000
_cell.length_b   1.000
_cell.length_c   1.000
_cell.angle_alpha   90.00
_cell.angle_beta   90.00
_cell.angle_gamma   90.00
#
_symmetry.space_group_name_H-M   'P 1'
#
loop_
_entity.id
_entity.type
_entity.pdbx_description
1 polymer ?
#
loop_
_entity_poly.entity_id
_entity_poly.type
_entity_poly.pdbx_seq_one_letter_code
_entity_poly.pdbx_strand_id
1 'polypeptide(L)'
;MNREEASQALELIRRVVTQARDDSALQNWGTIWMLHAFTNATGFVATQWLWSQSHRTPHAYVLLWGIVLAFNIASIFVLKRGQTAGARSFVERQIWAIWTTFIGGMVCVALINWLLGLDRLFMPSVACVLFATAFSMMGALMGRIWFSVAAFFAAVALVMPFVPDQAFNLLGALWFAVQFGGGLMLHRARRKRLAAQAPVARLV
;
A
#
# COMPACT_ATOMS: atom_id res chain seq x y z
N MET A 1 -12.49 41.68 15.39
CA MET A 1 -12.62 40.68 14.32
C MET A 1 -14.10 40.48 14.06
N ASN A 2 -14.56 40.89 12.88
CA ASN A 2 -15.97 40.82 12.52
C ASN A 2 -16.37 39.37 12.17
N ARG A 3 -17.65 39.03 12.29
CA ARG A 3 -18.13 37.63 12.09
C ARG A 3 -17.82 37.10 10.68
N GLU A 4 -17.83 37.99 9.68
CA GLU A 4 -17.45 37.69 8.29
C GLU A 4 -15.96 37.38 8.15
N GLU A 5 -15.07 38.21 8.74
CA GLU A 5 -13.62 37.97 8.72
C GLU A 5 -13.25 36.64 9.39
N ALA A 6 -13.93 36.30 10.49
CA ALA A 6 -13.76 35.03 11.18
C ALA A 6 -14.18 33.84 10.31
N SER A 7 -15.30 33.97 9.58
CA SER A 7 -15.76 32.93 8.65
C SER A 7 -14.85 32.76 7.44
N GLN A 8 -14.36 33.86 6.86
CA GLN A 8 -13.40 33.82 5.75
C GLN A 8 -12.06 33.23 6.18
N ALA A 9 -11.55 33.59 7.36
CA ALA A 9 -10.33 33.01 7.91
C ALA A 9 -10.48 31.51 8.18
N LEU A 10 -11.61 31.07 8.75
CA LEU A 10 -11.93 29.65 8.95
C LEU A 10 -12.03 28.90 7.61
N GLU A 11 -12.64 29.51 6.60
CA GLU A 11 -12.75 28.91 5.27
C GLU A 11 -11.39 28.79 4.58
N LEU A 12 -10.53 29.80 4.72
CA LEU A 12 -9.14 29.80 4.25
C LEU A 12 -8.32 28.72 4.96
N ILE A 13 -8.39 28.65 6.29
CA ILE A 13 -7.71 27.61 7.09
C ILE A 13 -8.22 26.24 6.69
N ARG A 14 -9.53 26.05 6.55
CA ARG A 14 -10.13 24.78 6.13
C ARG A 14 -9.69 24.41 4.72
N ARG A 15 -9.61 25.37 3.80
CA ARG A 15 -9.14 25.15 2.43
C ARG A 15 -7.66 24.76 2.43
N VAL A 16 -6.80 25.49 3.13
CA VAL A 16 -5.35 25.21 3.22
C VAL A 16 -5.08 23.86 3.90
N VAL A 17 -5.76 23.56 5.01
CA VAL A 17 -5.65 22.26 5.70
C VAL A 17 -6.15 21.12 4.81
N THR A 18 -7.23 21.34 4.06
CA THR A 18 -7.74 20.35 3.11
C THR A 18 -6.78 20.17 1.93
N GLN A 19 -6.22 21.25 1.39
CA GLN A 19 -5.24 21.22 0.29
C GLN A 19 -3.95 20.50 0.69
N ALA A 20 -3.43 20.77 1.89
CA ALA A 20 -2.26 20.08 2.44
C ALA A 20 -2.50 18.57 2.65
N ARG A 21 -3.77 18.17 2.87
CA ARG A 21 -4.20 16.78 2.97
C ARG A 21 -4.47 16.15 1.59
N ASP A 22 -4.82 16.95 0.58
CA ASP A 22 -5.33 16.52 -0.73
C ASP A 22 -4.27 16.22 -1.80
N ASP A 23 -3.01 16.65 -1.61
CA ASP A 23 -1.93 16.44 -2.58
C ASP A 23 -1.60 14.96 -2.84
N SER A 24 -2.00 14.06 -1.95
CA SER A 24 -1.79 12.61 -2.11
C SER A 24 -2.64 11.98 -3.21
N ALA A 25 -3.85 12.49 -3.45
CA ALA A 25 -4.75 11.97 -4.49
C ALA A 25 -4.44 12.51 -5.90
N LEU A 26 -3.64 13.58 -6.01
CA LEU A 26 -3.21 14.15 -7.28
C LEU A 26 -1.98 13.43 -7.86
N GLN A 27 -1.19 12.79 -7.00
CA GLN A 27 -0.09 11.93 -7.41
C GLN A 27 -0.61 10.58 -7.92
N ASN A 28 0.08 9.97 -8.89
CA ASN A 28 -0.39 8.79 -9.63
C ASN A 28 -0.41 7.48 -8.80
N TRP A 29 -0.54 7.58 -7.46
CA TRP A 29 -0.50 6.48 -6.51
C TRP A 29 -1.52 5.39 -6.79
N GLY A 30 -2.72 5.73 -7.26
CA GLY A 30 -3.71 4.72 -7.62
C GLY A 30 -3.22 3.75 -8.69
N THR A 31 -2.54 4.27 -9.72
CA THR A 31 -1.96 3.46 -10.81
C THR A 31 -0.78 2.64 -10.33
N ILE A 32 0.09 3.23 -9.48
CA ILE A 32 1.22 2.53 -8.87
C ILE A 32 0.72 1.36 -8.03
N TRP A 33 -0.31 1.57 -7.21
CA TRP A 33 -0.89 0.52 -6.36
C TRP A 33 -1.52 -0.59 -7.19
N MET A 34 -2.25 -0.26 -8.26
CA MET A 34 -2.80 -1.28 -9.16
C MET A 34 -1.68 -2.12 -9.81
N LEU A 35 -0.60 -1.49 -10.28
CA LEU A 35 0.55 -2.21 -10.83
C LEU A 35 1.23 -3.09 -9.76
N HIS A 36 1.45 -2.54 -8.57
CA HIS A 36 2.07 -3.26 -7.45
C HIS A 36 1.21 -4.41 -6.95
N ALA A 37 -0.12 -4.34 -7.10
CA ALA A 37 -1.01 -5.43 -6.77
C ALA A 37 -0.66 -6.67 -7.61
N PHE A 38 -0.45 -6.51 -8.92
CA PHE A 38 -0.03 -7.61 -9.79
C PHE A 38 1.36 -8.14 -9.44
N THR A 39 2.34 -7.26 -9.26
CA THR A 39 3.73 -7.69 -9.00
C THR A 39 3.86 -8.40 -7.66
N ASN A 40 3.22 -7.89 -6.61
CA ASN A 40 3.22 -8.50 -5.28
C ASN A 40 2.42 -9.81 -5.25
N ALA A 41 1.26 -9.87 -5.93
CA ALA A 41 0.50 -11.11 -6.04
C ALA A 41 1.32 -12.21 -6.74
N THR A 42 2.00 -11.86 -7.83
CA THR A 42 2.94 -12.77 -8.50
C THR A 42 4.08 -13.18 -7.57
N GLY A 43 4.63 -12.26 -6.78
CA GLY A 43 5.64 -12.57 -5.75
C GLY A 43 5.15 -13.60 -4.72
N PHE A 44 3.92 -13.46 -4.24
CA PHE A 44 3.32 -14.42 -3.30
C PHE A 44 3.04 -15.78 -3.95
N VAL A 45 2.51 -15.81 -5.17
CA VAL A 45 2.29 -17.07 -5.92
C VAL A 45 3.62 -17.76 -6.25
N ALA A 46 4.65 -17.01 -6.65
CA ALA A 46 5.98 -17.55 -6.87
C ALA A 46 6.62 -18.07 -5.57
N THR A 47 6.38 -17.39 -4.44
CA THR A 47 6.79 -17.87 -3.10
C THR A 47 6.12 -19.21 -2.78
N GLN A 48 4.81 -19.33 -3.04
CA GLN A 48 4.09 -20.58 -2.87
C GLN A 48 4.67 -21.69 -3.77
N TRP A 49 4.95 -21.36 -5.04
CA TRP A 49 5.51 -22.31 -6.00
C TRP A 49 6.88 -22.81 -5.56
N LEU A 50 7.82 -21.92 -5.24
CA LEU A 50 9.14 -22.29 -4.69
C LEU A 50 9.01 -23.19 -3.47
N TRP A 51 8.08 -22.84 -2.58
CA TRP A 51 7.81 -23.63 -1.39
C TRP A 51 7.31 -25.05 -1.74
N SER A 52 6.39 -25.16 -2.70
CA SER A 52 5.85 -26.46 -3.14
C SER A 52 6.92 -27.34 -3.80
N GLN A 53 7.96 -26.74 -4.38
CA GLN A 53 9.12 -27.43 -4.95
C GLN A 53 10.20 -27.74 -3.90
N SER A 54 9.85 -27.72 -2.61
CA SER A 54 10.78 -28.00 -1.49
C SER A 54 12.02 -27.10 -1.43
N HIS A 55 12.00 -25.92 -2.06
CA HIS A 55 13.08 -24.95 -1.89
C HIS A 55 12.93 -24.30 -0.51
N ARG A 56 13.83 -24.64 0.42
CA ARG A 56 13.82 -24.11 1.81
C ARG A 56 14.93 -23.10 2.07
N THR A 57 15.81 -22.89 1.11
CA THR A 57 16.97 -22.01 1.23
C THR A 57 16.60 -20.54 1.02
N PRO A 58 17.13 -19.59 1.82
CA PRO A 58 16.75 -18.18 1.72
C PRO A 58 17.06 -17.52 0.38
N HIS A 59 18.12 -17.96 -0.33
CA HIS A 59 18.62 -17.28 -1.53
C HIS A 59 17.57 -17.15 -2.65
N ALA A 60 16.74 -18.18 -2.86
CA ALA A 60 15.71 -18.16 -3.90
C ALA A 60 14.63 -17.11 -3.59
N TYR A 61 14.24 -17.00 -2.32
CA TYR A 61 13.27 -16.02 -1.84
C TYR A 61 13.85 -14.60 -1.87
N VAL A 62 15.12 -14.43 -1.48
CA VAL A 62 15.82 -13.14 -1.54
C VAL A 62 15.91 -12.65 -2.99
N LEU A 63 16.24 -13.53 -3.94
CA LEU A 63 16.29 -13.17 -5.35
C LEU A 63 14.91 -12.78 -5.88
N LEU A 64 13.88 -13.60 -5.60
CA LEU A 64 12.50 -13.33 -6.00
C LEU A 64 12.01 -11.97 -5.49
N TRP A 65 12.09 -11.74 -4.19
CA TRP A 65 11.60 -10.51 -3.59
C TRP A 65 12.50 -9.31 -3.87
N GLY A 66 13.80 -9.52 -4.11
CA GLY A 66 14.72 -8.49 -4.59
C GLY A 66 14.33 -7.97 -5.97
N ILE A 67 13.98 -8.87 -6.89
CA ILE A 67 13.49 -8.51 -8.24
C ILE A 67 12.16 -7.74 -8.13
N VAL A 68 11.20 -8.26 -7.36
CA VAL A 68 9.89 -7.60 -7.14
C VAL A 68 10.08 -6.21 -6.53
N LEU A 69 10.96 -6.07 -5.54
CA LEU A 69 11.25 -4.80 -4.88
C LEU A 69 11.89 -3.81 -5.85
N ALA A 70 12.91 -4.23 -6.61
CA ALA A 70 13.58 -3.39 -7.60
C ALA A 70 12.58 -2.89 -8.66
N PHE A 71 11.71 -3.77 -9.17
CA PHE A 71 10.66 -3.40 -10.10
C PHE A 71 9.67 -2.39 -9.48
N ASN A 72 9.22 -2.65 -8.26
CA ASN A 72 8.28 -1.77 -7.56
C ASN A 72 8.88 -0.37 -7.33
N ILE A 73 10.14 -0.29 -6.91
CA ILE A 73 10.86 0.99 -6.75
C ILE A 73 10.98 1.70 -8.10
N ALA A 74 11.48 1.02 -9.14
CA ALA A 74 11.66 1.61 -10.45
C ALA A 74 10.34 2.15 -11.02
N SER A 75 9.24 1.38 -10.90
CA SER A 75 7.92 1.79 -11.37
C SER A 75 7.38 3.02 -10.62
N ILE A 76 7.68 3.20 -9.33
CA ILE A 76 7.34 4.44 -8.60
C ILE A 76 8.02 5.64 -9.26
N PHE A 77 9.33 5.56 -9.51
CA PHE A 77 10.08 6.68 -10.11
C PHE A 77 9.62 6.97 -11.54
N VAL A 78 9.36 5.94 -12.35
CA VAL A 78 8.89 6.09 -13.73
C VAL A 78 7.49 6.71 -13.76
N LEU A 79 6.54 6.19 -12.98
CA LEU A 79 5.14 6.65 -12.99
C LEU A 79 4.92 8.01 -12.30
N LYS A 80 5.91 8.48 -11.54
CA LYS A 80 5.93 9.83 -10.96
C LYS A 80 6.82 10.81 -11.72
N ARG A 81 7.53 10.36 -12.77
CA ARG A 81 8.38 11.22 -13.60
C ARG A 81 7.53 12.32 -14.25
N GLY A 82 7.97 13.58 -14.11
CA GLY A 82 7.26 14.75 -14.66
C GLY A 82 6.18 15.35 -13.75
N GLN A 83 5.92 14.79 -12.56
CA GLN A 83 5.17 15.49 -11.51
C GLN A 83 6.12 16.49 -10.85
N THR A 84 5.76 17.77 -10.78
CA THR A 84 6.60 18.86 -10.23
C THR A 84 6.97 18.57 -8.77
N ALA A 85 8.16 18.00 -8.61
CA ALA A 85 8.70 17.50 -7.35
C ALA A 85 9.30 18.63 -6.50
N GLY A 86 8.51 19.61 -6.11
CA GLY A 86 8.98 20.70 -5.24
C GLY A 86 9.19 20.28 -3.78
N ALA A 87 8.38 19.35 -3.28
CA ALA A 87 8.54 18.73 -1.97
C ALA A 87 7.74 17.43 -1.94
N ARG A 88 8.31 16.33 -1.44
CA ARG A 88 7.49 15.15 -1.09
C ARG A 88 6.42 15.63 -0.12
N SER A 89 5.14 15.42 -0.43
CA SER A 89 4.07 15.85 0.48
C SER A 89 4.20 15.14 1.83
N PHE A 90 3.61 15.70 2.88
CA PHE A 90 3.60 15.04 4.20
C PHE A 90 3.05 13.62 4.09
N VAL A 91 1.92 13.44 3.38
CA VAL A 91 1.31 12.13 3.15
C VAL A 91 2.24 11.19 2.36
N GLU A 92 2.96 11.69 1.36
CA GLU A 92 3.93 10.87 0.62
C GLU A 92 5.05 10.36 1.54
N ARG A 93 5.59 11.21 2.43
CA ARG A 93 6.61 10.77 3.40
C ARG A 93 6.07 9.68 4.32
N GLN A 94 4.84 9.80 4.77
CA GLN A 94 4.19 8.79 5.61
C GLN A 94 3.94 7.49 4.84
N ILE A 95 3.50 7.54 3.58
CA ILE A 95 3.35 6.34 2.72
C ILE A 95 4.71 5.63 2.59
N TRP A 96 5.77 6.39 2.32
CA TRP A 96 7.13 5.84 2.26
C TRP A 96 7.53 5.19 3.59
N ALA A 97 7.33 5.87 4.72
CA ALA A 97 7.68 5.35 6.04
C ALA A 97 6.91 4.07 6.37
N ILE A 98 5.60 4.03 6.12
CA ILE A 98 4.77 2.84 6.34
C ILE A 98 5.26 1.69 5.46
N TRP A 99 5.56 1.95 4.18
CA TRP A 99 6.00 0.92 3.25
C TRP A 99 7.39 0.37 3.58
N THR A 100 8.37 1.23 3.90
CA THR A 100 9.73 0.78 4.23
C THR A 100 9.78 0.05 5.57
N THR A 101 9.03 0.52 6.58
CA THR A 101 8.94 -0.18 7.88
C THR A 101 8.24 -1.53 7.74
N PHE A 102 7.19 -1.61 6.93
CA PHE A 102 6.52 -2.87 6.60
C PHE A 102 7.48 -3.88 5.93
N ILE A 103 8.24 -3.45 4.91
CA ILE A 103 9.24 -4.31 4.24
C ILE A 103 10.32 -4.75 5.22
N GLY A 104 10.87 -3.83 6.02
CA GLY A 104 11.86 -4.14 7.03
C GLY A 104 11.35 -5.18 8.03
N GLY A 105 10.11 -5.03 8.49
CA GLY A 105 9.44 -6.01 9.35
C GLY A 105 9.33 -7.39 8.70
N MET A 106 8.90 -7.47 7.44
CA MET A 106 8.81 -8.73 6.70
C MET A 106 10.16 -9.44 6.55
N VAL A 107 11.23 -8.67 6.26
CA VAL A 107 12.60 -9.20 6.19
C VAL A 107 13.05 -9.73 7.54
N CYS A 108 12.84 -8.97 8.63
CA CYS A 108 13.17 -9.42 9.98
C CYS A 108 12.43 -10.71 10.35
N VAL A 109 11.14 -10.84 10.03
CA VAL A 109 10.37 -12.05 10.29
C VAL A 109 10.89 -13.24 9.47
N ALA A 110 11.22 -13.03 8.19
CA ALA A 110 11.81 -14.07 7.36
C ALA A 110 13.16 -14.55 7.92
N LEU A 111 14.01 -13.63 8.37
CA LEU A 111 15.29 -13.96 9.01
C LEU A 111 15.10 -14.70 10.33
N ILE A 112 14.18 -14.25 11.19
CA ILE A 112 13.87 -14.92 12.46
C ILE A 112 13.37 -16.34 12.21
N ASN A 113 12.46 -16.54 11.25
CA ASN A 113 11.97 -17.88 10.89
C ASN A 113 13.12 -18.80 10.43
N TRP A 114 14.03 -18.27 9.62
CA TRP A 114 15.20 -19.03 9.17
C TRP A 114 16.15 -19.38 10.32
N LEU A 115 16.47 -18.42 11.19
CA LEU A 115 17.35 -18.63 12.35
C LEU A 115 16.76 -19.62 13.36
N LEU A 116 15.43 -19.68 13.49
CA LEU A 116 14.73 -20.63 14.36
C LEU A 116 14.46 -21.99 13.69
N GLY A 117 14.81 -22.17 12.41
CA GLY A 117 14.54 -23.41 11.67
C GLY A 117 13.05 -23.70 11.48
N LEU A 118 12.21 -22.66 11.46
CA LEU A 118 10.77 -22.79 11.30
C LEU A 118 10.42 -22.95 9.82
N ASP A 119 9.66 -23.99 9.48
CA ASP A 119 9.23 -24.23 8.10
C ASP A 119 8.28 -23.12 7.62
N ARG A 120 7.02 -23.11 8.08
CA ARG A 120 5.95 -22.32 7.42
C ARG A 120 5.08 -21.50 8.36
N LEU A 121 5.03 -21.90 9.63
CA LEU A 121 3.88 -21.65 10.50
C LEU A 121 3.60 -20.17 10.79
N PHE A 122 4.63 -19.32 10.73
CA PHE A 122 4.48 -17.93 11.13
C PHE A 122 4.42 -16.95 9.98
N MET A 123 5.00 -17.24 8.82
CA MET A 123 5.24 -16.18 7.83
C MET A 123 3.95 -15.57 7.27
N PRO A 124 2.95 -16.34 6.79
CA PRO A 124 1.72 -15.76 6.26
C PRO A 124 0.85 -15.08 7.33
N SER A 125 0.78 -15.67 8.53
CA SER A 125 0.03 -15.12 9.66
C SER A 125 0.64 -13.81 10.14
N VAL A 126 1.96 -13.77 10.33
CA VAL A 126 2.69 -12.56 10.74
C VAL A 126 2.64 -11.50 9.63
N ALA A 127 2.70 -11.90 8.35
CA ALA A 127 2.49 -10.97 7.24
C ALA A 127 1.12 -10.28 7.35
N CYS A 128 0.05 -11.02 7.67
CA CYS A 128 -1.28 -10.44 7.90
C CYS A 128 -1.30 -9.48 9.10
N VAL A 129 -0.58 -9.77 10.18
CA VAL A 129 -0.42 -8.83 11.32
C VAL A 129 0.29 -7.54 10.89
N LEU A 130 1.36 -7.67 10.10
CA LEU A 130 2.09 -6.51 9.57
C LEU A 130 1.24 -5.71 8.58
N PHE A 131 0.43 -6.38 7.75
CA PHE A 131 -0.55 -5.73 6.88
C PHE A 131 -1.59 -4.97 7.69
N ALA A 132 -2.15 -5.59 8.73
CA ALA A 132 -3.13 -4.95 9.61
C ALA A 132 -2.54 -3.67 10.25
N THR A 133 -1.29 -3.76 10.74
CA THR A 133 -0.58 -2.61 11.31
C THR A 133 -0.38 -1.50 10.27
N ALA A 134 0.11 -1.84 9.08
CA ALA A 134 0.32 -0.88 8.00
C ALA A 134 -1.00 -0.20 7.57
N PHE A 135 -2.08 -0.97 7.39
CA PHE A 135 -3.38 -0.42 7.03
C PHE A 135 -4.04 0.38 8.16
N SER A 136 -3.76 0.06 9.43
CA SER A 136 -4.19 0.87 10.57
C SER A 136 -3.54 2.25 10.55
N MET A 137 -2.23 2.32 10.28
CA MET A 137 -1.53 3.59 10.06
C MET A 137 -2.13 4.34 8.85
N MET A 138 -2.45 3.63 7.76
CA MET A 138 -3.14 4.24 6.62
C MET A 138 -4.54 4.74 6.97
N GLY A 139 -5.24 4.12 7.93
CA GLY A 139 -6.52 4.60 8.47
C GLY A 139 -6.43 5.96 9.13
N ALA A 140 -5.38 6.17 9.93
CA ALA A 140 -5.11 7.47 10.53
C ALA A 140 -4.84 8.57 9.48
N LEU A 141 -4.22 8.21 8.35
CA LEU A 141 -3.90 9.15 7.28
C LEU A 141 -5.06 9.41 6.30
N MET A 142 -5.61 8.33 5.74
CA MET A 142 -6.46 8.34 4.55
C MET A 142 -7.93 8.04 4.85
N GLY A 143 -8.28 7.77 6.10
CA GLY A 143 -9.65 7.70 6.58
C GLY A 143 -10.15 6.28 6.91
N ARG A 144 -11.40 6.23 7.38
CA ARG A 144 -11.95 5.09 8.13
C ARG A 144 -11.92 3.73 7.42
N ILE A 145 -12.02 3.71 6.09
CA ILE A 145 -12.11 2.45 5.33
C ILE A 145 -10.87 1.57 5.52
N TRP A 146 -9.70 2.17 5.72
CA TRP A 146 -8.46 1.43 5.94
C TRP A 146 -8.40 0.77 7.31
N PHE A 147 -9.14 1.27 8.32
CA PHE A 147 -9.30 0.54 9.58
C PHE A 147 -10.12 -0.73 9.39
N SER A 148 -11.12 -0.73 8.51
CA SER A 148 -11.86 -1.94 8.14
C SER A 148 -10.96 -2.95 7.44
N VAL A 149 -10.08 -2.49 6.53
CA VAL A 149 -9.06 -3.33 5.90
C VAL A 149 -8.06 -3.87 6.93
N ALA A 150 -7.65 -3.06 7.90
CA ALA A 150 -6.77 -3.49 8.99
C ALA A 150 -7.41 -4.59 9.84
N ALA A 151 -8.66 -4.39 10.27
CA ALA A 151 -9.43 -5.37 11.03
C ALA A 151 -9.62 -6.67 10.23
N PHE A 152 -9.87 -6.57 8.92
CA PHE A 152 -9.95 -7.72 8.03
C PHE A 152 -8.64 -8.53 8.03
N PHE A 153 -7.48 -7.90 7.82
CA PHE A 153 -6.20 -8.61 7.86
C PHE A 153 -5.86 -9.16 9.25
N ALA A 154 -6.26 -8.47 10.33
CA ALA A 154 -6.11 -9.00 11.69
C ALA A 154 -6.92 -10.29 11.90
N ALA A 155 -8.16 -10.34 11.39
CA ALA A 155 -8.97 -11.56 11.43
C ALA A 155 -8.37 -12.68 10.57
N VAL A 156 -7.91 -12.35 9.35
CA VAL A 156 -7.25 -13.33 8.47
C VAL A 156 -5.97 -13.89 9.09
N ALA A 157 -5.22 -13.09 9.84
CA ALA A 157 -4.02 -13.55 10.54
C ALA A 157 -4.30 -14.72 11.49
N LEU A 158 -5.50 -14.75 12.11
CA LEU A 158 -5.94 -15.84 12.97
C LEU A 158 -6.39 -17.08 12.19
N VAL A 159 -6.78 -16.92 10.92
CA VAL A 159 -7.26 -18.01 10.06
C VAL A 159 -6.10 -18.69 9.32
N MET A 160 -5.05 -17.95 8.95
CA MET A 160 -3.89 -18.44 8.19
C MET A 160 -3.26 -19.73 8.75
N PRO A 161 -3.13 -19.95 10.08
CA PRO A 161 -2.59 -21.20 10.62
C PRO A 161 -3.38 -22.46 10.25
N PHE A 162 -4.68 -22.34 9.93
CA PHE A 162 -5.54 -23.46 9.58
C PHE A 162 -5.48 -23.85 8.09
N VAL A 163 -4.81 -23.05 7.25
CA VAL A 163 -4.68 -23.29 5.81
C VAL A 163 -3.22 -23.19 5.33
N PRO A 164 -2.27 -23.88 5.99
CA PRO A 164 -0.83 -23.67 5.79
C PRO A 164 -0.37 -23.99 4.36
N ASP A 165 -1.04 -24.92 3.70
CA ASP A 165 -0.64 -25.37 2.36
C ASP A 165 -0.96 -24.38 1.26
N GLN A 166 -1.92 -23.48 1.45
CA GLN A 166 -2.30 -22.48 0.46
C GLN A 166 -2.12 -21.05 0.97
N ALA A 167 -1.46 -20.88 2.13
CA ALA A 167 -1.40 -19.61 2.83
C ALA A 167 -0.80 -18.48 1.98
N PHE A 168 0.26 -18.73 1.20
CA PHE A 168 0.84 -17.70 0.32
C PHE A 168 -0.04 -17.38 -0.90
N ASN A 169 -0.76 -18.36 -1.46
CA ASN A 169 -1.72 -18.08 -2.53
C ASN A 169 -2.88 -17.23 -2.01
N LEU A 170 -3.42 -17.56 -0.83
CA LEU A 170 -4.45 -16.77 -0.17
C LEU A 170 -3.94 -15.36 0.13
N LEU A 171 -2.71 -15.24 0.66
CA LEU A 171 -2.06 -13.96 0.92
C LEU A 171 -1.95 -13.12 -0.37
N GLY A 172 -1.53 -13.74 -1.47
CA GLY A 172 -1.44 -13.11 -2.78
C GLY A 172 -2.79 -12.61 -3.30
N ALA A 173 -3.83 -13.44 -3.19
CA ALA A 173 -5.19 -13.07 -3.62
C ALA A 173 -5.77 -11.92 -2.77
N LEU A 174 -5.61 -11.98 -1.44
CA LEU A 174 -6.08 -10.95 -0.53
C LEU A 174 -5.33 -9.63 -0.72
N TRP A 175 -4.00 -9.70 -0.83
CA TRP A 175 -3.16 -8.54 -1.09
C TRP A 175 -3.50 -7.92 -2.44
N PHE A 176 -3.70 -8.73 -3.48
CA PHE A 176 -4.17 -8.26 -4.79
C PHE A 176 -5.49 -7.50 -4.67
N ALA A 177 -6.50 -8.12 -4.06
CA ALA A 177 -7.84 -7.54 -3.94
C ALA A 177 -7.81 -6.19 -3.20
N VAL A 178 -7.08 -6.11 -2.09
CA VAL A 178 -6.98 -4.88 -1.30
C VAL A 178 -6.14 -3.82 -2.01
N GLN A 179 -4.95 -4.18 -2.50
CA GLN A 179 -4.03 -3.20 -3.11
C GLN A 179 -4.58 -2.70 -4.45
N PHE A 180 -5.15 -3.58 -5.27
CA PHE A 180 -5.82 -3.19 -6.52
C PHE A 180 -7.09 -2.40 -6.24
N GLY A 181 -7.94 -2.85 -5.32
CA GLY A 181 -9.18 -2.15 -4.95
C GLY A 181 -8.90 -0.74 -4.41
N GLY A 182 -7.94 -0.62 -3.48
CA GLY A 182 -7.46 0.66 -2.96
C GLY A 182 -6.87 1.54 -4.07
N GLY A 183 -6.05 0.96 -4.95
CA GLY A 183 -5.49 1.65 -6.12
C GLY A 183 -6.56 2.17 -7.07
N LEU A 184 -7.59 1.38 -7.35
CA LEU A 184 -8.72 1.76 -8.18
C LEU A 184 -9.57 2.86 -7.55
N MET A 185 -9.80 2.80 -6.23
CA MET A 185 -10.48 3.88 -5.49
C MET A 185 -9.72 5.20 -5.62
N LEU A 186 -8.41 5.18 -5.41
CA LEU A 186 -7.56 6.36 -5.57
C LEU A 186 -7.51 6.86 -7.01
N HIS A 187 -7.41 5.95 -7.99
CA HIS A 187 -7.40 6.30 -9.40
C HIS A 187 -8.73 6.94 -9.85
N ARG A 188 -9.86 6.40 -9.41
CA ARG A 188 -11.19 6.99 -9.67
C ARG A 188 -11.35 8.36 -8.99
N ALA A 189 -10.89 8.51 -7.75
CA ALA A 189 -10.90 9.79 -7.06
C ALA A 189 -10.07 10.85 -7.80
N ARG A 190 -8.87 10.46 -8.28
CA ARG A 190 -8.00 11.32 -9.10
C ARG A 190 -8.68 11.75 -10.41
N ARG A 191 -9.26 10.80 -11.16
CA ARG A 191 -9.96 11.11 -12.42
C ARG A 191 -11.14 12.07 -12.22
N LYS A 192 -11.95 11.88 -11.17
CA LYS A 192 -13.06 12.79 -10.84
C LYS A 192 -12.57 14.21 -10.55
N ARG A 193 -11.46 14.35 -9.83
CA ARG A 193 -10.86 15.67 -9.52
C ARG A 193 -10.31 16.38 -10.76
N LEU A 194 -9.59 15.65 -11.61
CA LEU A 194 -9.08 16.21 -12.87
C LEU A 194 -10.22 16.67 -13.79
N ALA A 195 -11.32 15.90 -13.86
CA ALA A 195 -12.50 16.29 -14.62
C ALA A 195 -13.20 17.54 -14.05
N ALA A 196 -13.22 17.70 -12.72
CA ALA A 196 -13.79 18.88 -12.07
C ALA A 196 -12.90 20.13 -12.17
N GLN A 197 -11.58 19.96 -12.39
CA GLN A 197 -10.61 21.03 -12.59
C GLN A 197 -10.43 21.43 -14.07
N ALA A 198 -10.91 20.59 -15.00
CA ALA A 198 -10.93 20.97 -16.41
C ALA A 198 -11.84 22.21 -16.56
N PRO A 199 -11.34 23.33 -17.12
CA PRO A 199 -12.21 24.44 -17.45
C PRO A 199 -13.30 23.88 -18.38
N VAL A 200 -14.57 24.09 -18.03
CA VAL A 200 -15.68 23.81 -18.95
C VAL A 200 -15.29 24.47 -20.26
N ALA A 201 -15.00 23.66 -21.29
CA ALA A 201 -14.78 24.18 -22.62
C ALA A 201 -16.05 24.99 -22.94
N ARG A 202 -15.92 26.32 -22.96
CA ARG A 202 -16.98 27.16 -23.52
C ARG A 202 -17.06 26.70 -24.97
N LEU A 203 -18.09 25.94 -25.28
CA LEU A 203 -18.57 25.78 -26.64
C LEU A 203 -18.87 27.21 -27.10
N VAL A 204 -17.96 27.75 -27.91
CA VAL A 204 -18.24 28.86 -28.82
C VAL A 204 -18.55 28.22 -30.15
#